data_AF-A0A9W6TX12-F1
#
_entry.id   AF-A0A9W6TX12-F1
#
_cell.length_a   1.000
_cell.length_b   1.000
_cell.length_c   1.000
_cell.angle_alpha   90.00
_cell.angle_beta   90.00
_cell.angle_gamma   90.00
#
_symmetry.space_group_name_H-M   'P 1'
#
loop_
_entity.id
_entity.type
_entity.pdbx_description
1 polymer ?
#
loop_
_entity_poly.entity_id
_entity_poly.type
_entity_poly.pdbx_seq_one_letter_code
_entity_poly.pdbx_strand_id
1 'polypeptide(L)'
;MIACPAYQEAQKEACECVPTQDVAAANRERLEYFLEENGASEEELADDAIDALLTKYNGQEHTMFHRLLKKYPKALRVDPQKTNFMDDILKNVGDDLGPKKGKKRKPVEKDVPVDEHEEL
;
A
#
# COMPACT_ATOMS: atom_id res chain seq x y z
N MET A 1 -11.34 -15.24 -13.90
CA MET A 1 -10.24 -14.42 -13.35
C MET A 1 -9.94 -14.93 -11.96
N ILE A 2 -8.85 -15.67 -11.80
CA ILE A 2 -8.46 -16.24 -10.50
C ILE A 2 -7.78 -15.11 -9.74
N ALA A 3 -8.55 -14.38 -8.92
CA ALA A 3 -7.98 -13.44 -7.98
C ALA A 3 -7.19 -14.23 -6.93
N CYS A 4 -5.99 -13.76 -6.59
CA CYS A 4 -5.13 -14.40 -5.60
C CYS A 4 -5.88 -14.50 -4.25
N PRO A 5 -6.08 -15.69 -3.67
CA PRO A 5 -6.81 -15.85 -2.42
C PRO A 5 -6.26 -15.01 -1.26
N ALA A 6 -4.92 -14.86 -1.19
CA ALA A 6 -4.25 -14.03 -0.19
C ALA A 6 -4.64 -12.53 -0.30
N TYR A 7 -4.89 -12.05 -1.51
CA TYR A 7 -5.35 -10.67 -1.72
C TYR A 7 -6.79 -10.48 -1.20
N GLN A 8 -7.64 -11.51 -1.32
CA GLN A 8 -8.99 -11.48 -0.75
C GLN A 8 -9.02 -11.62 0.77
N GLU A 9 -8.14 -12.43 1.37
CA GLU A 9 -8.08 -12.59 2.82
C GLU A 9 -7.56 -11.32 3.51
N ALA A 10 -6.44 -10.76 3.04
CA ALA A 10 -5.93 -9.51 3.59
C ALA A 10 -6.92 -8.34 3.40
N GLN A 11 -7.63 -8.30 2.27
CA GLN A 11 -8.71 -7.34 2.07
C GLN A 11 -9.87 -7.61 3.02
N LYS A 12 -10.32 -8.85 3.24
CA LYS A 12 -11.40 -9.16 4.18
C LYS A 12 -11.02 -8.85 5.64
N GLU A 13 -9.76 -9.09 6.02
CA GLU A 13 -9.25 -8.77 7.35
C GLU A 13 -9.17 -7.25 7.59
N ALA A 14 -8.80 -6.48 6.57
CA ALA A 14 -8.58 -5.04 6.68
C ALA A 14 -9.78 -4.17 6.22
N CYS A 15 -10.83 -4.77 5.66
CA CYS A 15 -11.97 -4.05 5.09
C CYS A 15 -13.21 -4.29 5.94
N GLU A 16 -13.66 -3.23 6.60
CA GLU A 16 -14.90 -3.24 7.38
C GLU A 16 -16.07 -2.82 6.50
N CYS A 17 -17.18 -3.55 6.58
CA CYS A 17 -18.40 -3.20 5.86
C CYS A 17 -19.15 -2.12 6.65
N VAL A 18 -19.23 -0.92 6.09
CA VAL A 18 -19.93 0.21 6.69
C VAL A 18 -21.24 0.46 5.92
N PRO A 19 -22.35 0.79 6.60
CA PRO A 19 -23.58 1.20 5.92
C PRO A 19 -23.34 2.41 5.00
N THR A 20 -24.04 2.46 3.87
CA THR A 20 -23.79 3.48 2.83
C THR A 20 -23.91 4.91 3.34
N GLN A 21 -24.83 5.18 4.27
CA GLN A 21 -24.99 6.51 4.86
C GLN A 21 -23.82 6.96 5.75
N ASP A 22 -23.03 6.00 6.26
CA ASP A 22 -21.95 6.25 7.23
C ASP A 22 -20.56 6.24 6.55
N VAL A 23 -20.49 5.93 5.25
CA VAL A 23 -19.22 5.82 4.49
C VAL A 23 -18.41 7.10 4.55
N ALA A 24 -19.05 8.27 4.47
CA ALA A 24 -18.35 9.56 4.52
C ALA A 24 -17.68 9.79 5.88
N ALA A 25 -18.39 9.51 6.98
CA ALA A 25 -17.86 9.62 8.33
C ALA A 25 -16.71 8.62 8.56
N ALA A 26 -16.91 7.36 8.17
CA ALA A 26 -15.89 6.32 8.29
C ALA A 26 -14.61 6.65 7.49
N ASN A 27 -14.74 7.24 6.30
CA ASN A 27 -13.58 7.68 5.52
C ASN A 27 -12.84 8.85 6.17
N ARG A 28 -13.57 9.78 6.82
CA ARG A 28 -12.97 10.89 7.57
C ARG A 28 -12.18 10.38 8.77
N GLU A 29 -12.80 9.56 9.62
CA GLU A 29 -12.15 8.95 10.78
C GLU A 29 -10.91 8.14 10.37
N ARG A 30 -11.02 7.37 9.28
CA ARG A 30 -9.89 6.61 8.73
C ARG A 30 -8.74 7.50 8.26
N LEU A 31 -9.05 8.64 7.64
CA LEU A 31 -8.06 9.59 7.16
C LEU A 31 -7.33 10.26 8.33
N GLU A 32 -8.07 10.73 9.32
CA GLU A 32 -7.52 11.30 10.56
C GLU A 32 -6.57 10.34 11.25
N TYR A 33 -7.06 9.13 11.55
CA TYR A 33 -6.26 8.08 12.17
C TYR A 33 -4.99 7.80 11.37
N PHE A 34 -5.10 7.70 10.04
CA PHE A 34 -3.94 7.47 9.18
C PHE A 34 -2.90 8.60 9.27
N LEU A 35 -3.33 9.86 9.26
CA LEU A 35 -2.43 11.01 9.31
C LEU A 35 -1.75 11.14 10.68
N GLU A 36 -2.50 10.94 11.76
CA GLU A 36 -1.99 10.99 13.14
C GLU A 36 -0.92 9.92 13.38
N GLU A 37 -1.23 8.65 13.06
CA GLU A 37 -0.32 7.52 13.28
C GLU A 37 0.97 7.62 12.45
N ASN A 38 0.94 8.37 11.36
CA ASN A 38 2.08 8.54 10.47
C ASN A 38 2.81 9.89 10.64
N GLY A 39 2.44 10.67 11.67
CA GLY A 39 3.14 11.90 12.04
C GLY A 39 2.99 13.01 11.00
N ALA A 40 1.80 13.16 10.42
CA ALA A 40 1.48 14.30 9.58
C ALA A 40 1.65 15.63 10.33
N SER A 41 1.88 16.73 9.61
CA SER A 41 1.99 18.05 10.24
C SER A 41 0.63 18.54 10.74
N GLU A 42 0.64 19.50 11.66
CA GLU A 42 -0.59 20.15 12.15
C GLU A 42 -1.43 20.77 11.03
N GLU A 43 -0.77 21.27 9.96
CA GLU A 43 -1.46 21.81 8.78
C GLU A 43 -2.24 20.74 8.01
N GLU A 44 -1.76 19.49 8.00
CA GLU A 44 -2.44 18.37 7.34
C GLU A 44 -3.54 17.74 8.20
N LEU A 45 -3.42 17.87 9.52
CA LEU A 45 -4.42 17.44 10.50
C LEU A 45 -5.51 18.50 10.73
N ALA A 46 -5.36 19.69 10.16
CA ALA A 46 -6.38 20.73 10.26
C ALA A 46 -7.68 20.28 9.57
N ASP A 47 -8.83 20.56 10.19
CA ASP A 47 -10.15 20.18 9.69
C ASP A 47 -10.37 20.64 8.24
N ASP A 48 -9.98 21.87 7.91
CA ASP A 48 -10.12 22.42 6.56
C ASP A 48 -9.28 21.65 5.52
N ALA A 49 -8.11 21.14 5.91
CA ALA A 49 -7.24 20.36 5.03
C ALA A 49 -7.80 18.96 4.78
N ILE A 50 -8.31 18.33 5.84
CA ILE A 50 -8.99 17.02 5.78
C ILE A 50 -10.22 17.12 4.89
N ASP A 51 -11.09 18.10 5.12
CA ASP A 51 -12.33 18.30 4.37
C ASP A 51 -12.03 18.64 2.90
N ALA A 52 -10.98 19.42 2.62
CA ALA A 52 -10.52 19.69 1.26
C ALA A 52 -10.03 18.42 0.56
N LEU A 53 -9.30 17.56 1.26
CA LEU A 53 -8.80 16.29 0.71
C LEU A 53 -9.96 15.33 0.41
N LEU A 54 -10.89 15.15 1.34
CA LEU A 54 -12.07 14.30 1.17
C LEU A 54 -12.97 14.81 0.04
N THR A 55 -13.16 16.13 -0.07
CA THR A 55 -13.93 16.73 -1.16
C THR A 55 -13.26 16.50 -2.52
N LYS A 56 -11.94 16.66 -2.59
CA LYS A 56 -11.16 16.44 -3.82
C LYS A 56 -11.24 15.01 -4.34
N TYR A 57 -11.31 14.03 -3.43
CA TYR A 57 -11.32 12.60 -3.77
C TYR A 57 -12.64 11.90 -3.45
N ASN A 58 -13.76 12.63 -3.42
CA ASN A 58 -15.08 12.05 -3.16
C ASN A 58 -15.40 10.94 -4.20
N GLY A 59 -15.68 9.73 -3.72
CA GLY A 59 -15.88 8.53 -4.54
C GLY A 59 -14.59 7.92 -5.10
N GLN A 60 -13.42 8.49 -4.79
CA GLN A 60 -12.09 8.04 -5.18
C GLN A 60 -11.14 7.91 -3.98
N GLU A 61 -11.67 7.57 -2.81
CA GLU A 61 -10.94 7.53 -1.54
C GLU A 61 -9.81 6.49 -1.57
N HIS A 62 -9.99 5.39 -2.29
CA HIS A 62 -8.93 4.41 -2.54
C HIS A 62 -7.70 5.02 -3.23
N THR A 63 -7.92 5.95 -4.17
CA THR A 63 -6.84 6.67 -4.86
C THR A 63 -6.18 7.68 -3.92
N MET A 64 -6.96 8.35 -3.06
CA MET A 64 -6.44 9.22 -2.00
C MET A 64 -5.50 8.46 -1.07
N PHE A 65 -5.94 7.34 -0.49
CA PHE A 65 -5.12 6.52 0.40
C PHE A 65 -3.87 5.95 -0.29
N HIS A 66 -3.98 5.55 -1.56
CA HIS A 66 -2.81 5.12 -2.32
C HIS A 66 -1.77 6.25 -2.48
N ARG A 67 -2.20 7.49 -2.75
CA ARG A 67 -1.31 8.65 -2.82
C ARG A 67 -0.69 8.98 -1.47
N LEU A 68 -1.47 8.86 -0.39
CA LEU A 68 -0.97 9.03 0.98
C LEU A 68 0.09 7.98 1.32
N LEU A 69 -0.08 6.72 0.93
CA LEU A 69 0.94 5.69 1.14
C LEU A 69 2.27 5.99 0.43
N LYS A 70 2.24 6.68 -0.72
CA LYS A 70 3.48 7.17 -1.37
C LYS A 70 4.17 8.26 -0.55
N LYS A 71 3.39 9.12 0.12
CA LYS A 71 3.91 10.17 1.01
C LYS A 71 4.40 9.62 2.35
N TYR A 72 3.71 8.62 2.90
CA TYR A 72 4.02 7.95 4.16
C TYR A 72 4.37 6.48 3.90
N PRO A 73 5.54 6.18 3.29
CA PRO A 73 5.89 4.81 2.91
C PRO A 73 6.04 3.86 4.11
N LYS A 74 6.34 4.41 5.30
CA LYS A 74 6.44 3.64 6.55
C LYS A 74 5.09 3.19 7.10
N ALA A 75 3.98 3.75 6.60
CA ALA A 75 2.63 3.33 6.96
C ALA A 75 2.33 1.90 6.49
N LEU A 76 2.98 1.46 5.41
CA LEU A 76 2.81 0.11 4.87
C LEU A 76 3.58 -0.89 5.73
N ARG A 77 2.87 -1.56 6.64
CA ARG A 77 3.43 -2.67 7.42
C ARG A 77 3.43 -3.93 6.57
N VAL A 78 4.62 -4.37 6.16
CA VAL A 78 4.80 -5.67 5.52
C VAL A 78 5.07 -6.67 6.63
N ASP A 79 4.19 -7.68 6.77
CA ASP A 79 4.45 -8.82 7.65
C ASP A 79 5.36 -9.81 6.91
N PRO A 80 6.64 -9.97 7.32
CA PRO A 80 7.56 -10.87 6.64
C PRO A 80 7.18 -12.35 6.80
N GLN A 81 6.29 -12.69 7.73
CA GLN A 81 5.82 -14.06 7.96
C GLN A 81 4.61 -14.42 7.10
N LYS A 82 3.81 -13.44 6.66
CA LYS A 82 2.70 -13.67 5.73
C LYS A 82 3.25 -13.71 4.29
N THR A 83 3.54 -14.91 3.80
CA THR A 83 3.91 -15.12 2.39
C THR A 83 2.65 -15.20 1.53
N ASN A 84 2.70 -14.60 0.34
CA ASN A 84 1.62 -14.76 -0.63
C ASN A 84 1.88 -15.99 -1.49
N PHE A 85 0.83 -16.57 -2.09
CA PHE A 85 0.94 -17.68 -3.04
C PHE A 85 2.00 -17.47 -4.14
N MET A 86 2.19 -16.23 -4.61
CA MET A 86 3.24 -15.90 -5.58
C MET A 86 4.66 -15.95 -4.98
N ASP A 87 4.85 -15.55 -3.72
CA ASP A 87 6.13 -15.68 -3.02
C ASP A 87 6.48 -17.16 -2.82
N ASP A 88 5.48 -17.99 -2.50
CA ASP A 88 5.66 -19.43 -2.31
C ASP A 88 5.98 -20.13 -3.63
N ILE A 89 5.31 -19.78 -4.73
CA ILE A 89 5.68 -20.29 -6.06
C ILE A 89 7.12 -19.88 -6.40
N LEU A 90 7.50 -18.62 -6.21
CA LEU A 90 8.83 -18.15 -6.57
C LEU A 90 9.94 -18.82 -5.73
N LYS A 91 9.66 -19.07 -4.45
CA LYS A 91 10.56 -19.84 -3.56
C LYS A 91 10.68 -21.29 -4.01
N ASN A 92 9.56 -21.96 -4.27
CA ASN A 92 9.54 -23.40 -4.61
C ASN A 92 10.06 -23.70 -6.03
N VAL A 93 9.91 -22.79 -6.99
CA VAL A 93 10.52 -22.92 -8.33
C VAL A 93 12.05 -22.79 -8.26
N GLY A 94 12.57 -22.10 -7.26
CA GLY A 94 14.01 -22.05 -6.97
C GLY A 94 14.58 -23.38 -6.50
N ASP A 95 13.78 -24.21 -5.82
CA ASP A 95 14.20 -25.51 -5.29
C ASP A 95 14.12 -26.66 -6.32
N ASP A 96 13.27 -26.54 -7.35
CA ASP A 96 13.17 -27.52 -8.45
C ASP A 96 14.26 -27.33 -9.54
N LEU A 97 14.98 -26.21 -9.51
CA LEU A 97 16.15 -25.96 -10.35
C LEU A 97 17.42 -26.27 -9.55
N GLY A 98 17.88 -27.52 -9.65
CA GLY A 98 19.03 -28.09 -8.92
C GLY A 98 20.32 -27.23 -8.83
N PRO A 99 21.32 -27.69 -8.06
CA PRO A 99 22.32 -26.84 -7.41
C PRO A 99 23.09 -25.97 -8.40
N LYS A 100 22.78 -24.66 -8.42
CA LYS A 100 23.64 -23.69 -9.12
C LYS A 100 24.91 -23.49 -8.29
N LYS A 101 25.98 -24.17 -8.72
CA LYS A 101 27.37 -23.86 -8.33
C LYS A 101 27.56 -22.35 -8.30
N GLY A 102 27.99 -21.86 -7.15
CA GLY A 102 28.06 -20.44 -6.85
C GLY A 102 28.90 -19.66 -7.85
N LYS A 103 28.47 -18.42 -8.08
CA LYS A 103 29.36 -17.33 -8.47
C LYS A 103 28.97 -16.12 -7.64
N LYS A 104 29.76 -15.83 -6.60
CA LYS A 104 29.67 -14.58 -5.82
C LYS A 104 29.67 -13.42 -6.82
N ARG A 105 28.56 -12.70 -6.93
CA ARG A 105 28.52 -11.40 -7.60
C ARG A 105 28.70 -10.34 -6.53
N LYS A 106 29.75 -9.52 -6.70
CA LYS A 106 30.04 -8.33 -5.89
C LYS A 106 28.83 -7.38 -5.94
N PRO A 107 28.60 -6.57 -4.88
CA PRO A 107 27.57 -5.55 -4.91
C PRO A 107 27.94 -4.52 -5.98
N VAL A 108 27.04 -4.28 -6.93
CA VAL A 108 27.12 -3.15 -7.85
C VAL A 108 26.13 -2.13 -7.32
N GLU A 109 26.67 -1.15 -6.62
CA GLU A 109 26.00 0.11 -6.35
C GLU A 109 25.87 0.85 -7.69
N LYS A 110 24.63 1.13 -8.10
CA LYS A 110 24.30 2.11 -9.14
C LYS A 110 22.92 2.71 -8.84
N ASP A 111 22.93 3.90 -8.26
CA ASP A 111 22.03 4.98 -8.67
C ASP A 111 21.94 5.00 -10.20
N VAL A 112 20.75 5.09 -10.80
CA VAL A 112 20.25 6.27 -11.57
C VAL A 112 18.74 6.08 -11.92
N PRO A 113 18.03 7.12 -12.44
CA PRO A 113 16.69 7.52 -12.01
C PRO A 113 15.57 6.85 -12.81
N VAL A 114 14.38 6.73 -12.20
CA VAL A 114 13.17 6.41 -12.97
C VAL A 114 12.48 7.73 -13.32
N ASP A 115 12.88 8.28 -14.47
CA ASP A 115 12.04 9.16 -15.26
C ASP A 115 11.04 8.28 -16.00
N GLU A 116 9.79 8.30 -15.56
CA GLU A 116 8.64 7.85 -16.35
C GLU A 116 7.62 8.99 -16.36
N HIS A 117 7.89 9.95 -17.23
CA HIS A 117 6.87 10.73 -17.93
C HIS A 117 5.71 9.83 -18.38
N GLU A 118 4.51 10.07 -17.86
CA GLU A 118 3.29 10.00 -18.67
C GLU A 118 2.41 11.20 -18.29
N GLU A 119 2.02 11.92 -19.33
CA GLU A 119 1.41 13.25 -19.34
C GLU A 119 -0.09 13.20 -18.96
N LEU A 120 -0.49 14.09 -18.04
CA LEU A 120 -1.72 14.94 -17.99
C LEU A 120 -2.11 15.30 -16.56
#